data_AF-A0AAN8NHE6-F1
#
_entry.id   AF-A0AAN8NHE6-F1
#
_cell.length_a   1.000
_cell.length_b   1.000
_cell.length_c   1.000
_cell.angle_alpha   90.00
_cell.angle_beta   90.00
_cell.angle_gamma   90.00
#
_symmetry.space_group_name_H-M   'P 1'
#
loop_
_entity.id
_entity.type
_entity.pdbx_description
1 polymer ?
#
loop_
_entity_poly.entity_id
_entity_poly.type
_entity_poly.pdbx_seq_one_letter_code
_entity_poly.pdbx_strand_id
1 'polypeptide(L)'
;MKRHGFKEDPFVFLTEDDPVFPPIESFYDLSPDFPKINVLTRTHEGKKRHLYMVSKELRNVMLNNSERMKVINTGVKVWSRNSDGEEFGCAFRLAQEGIYTLFPYIRSRMITVSVEDIKILLTQENPYLSKLEEDAHQQAKKIGMGSIVLKYRPDKSNPDGPQCPIELCGWRGKTSIRAFVPRNERFHYLRMLGVE
;
A
#
# COMPACT_ATOMS: atom_id res chain seq x y z
N MET A 1 -17.45 38.36 -9.61
CA MET A 1 -17.39 37.48 -8.42
C MET A 1 -16.02 36.81 -8.40
N LYS A 2 -15.08 37.27 -7.55
CA LYS A 2 -13.71 36.71 -7.50
C LYS A 2 -13.79 35.30 -6.87
N ARG A 3 -13.70 34.26 -7.70
CA ARG A 3 -13.52 32.89 -7.23
C ARG A 3 -12.19 32.85 -6.47
N HIS A 4 -12.25 32.60 -5.17
CA HIS A 4 -11.07 32.43 -4.35
C HIS A 4 -10.23 31.29 -4.95
N GLY A 5 -8.92 31.54 -5.15
CA GLY A 5 -8.00 30.53 -5.67
C GLY A 5 -7.97 29.28 -4.79
N PHE A 6 -7.58 28.16 -5.38
CA PHE A 6 -7.35 26.92 -4.63
C PHE A 6 -6.12 27.11 -3.73
N LYS A 7 -6.27 26.91 -2.41
CA LYS A 7 -5.12 26.83 -1.48
C LYS A 7 -4.31 25.55 -1.66
N GLU A 8 -4.92 24.51 -2.23
CA GLU A 8 -4.35 23.19 -2.46
C GLU A 8 -4.84 22.69 -3.82
N ASP A 9 -3.99 22.01 -4.58
CA ASP A 9 -4.35 21.47 -5.90
C ASP A 9 -5.62 20.60 -5.84
N PRO A 10 -6.47 20.67 -6.89
CA PRO A 10 -7.61 19.78 -7.00
C PRO A 10 -7.14 18.33 -7.21
N PHE A 11 -8.01 17.39 -6.88
CA PHE A 11 -7.80 16.00 -7.25
C PHE A 11 -8.07 15.82 -8.75
N VAL A 12 -7.16 15.14 -9.43
CA VAL A 12 -7.20 14.85 -10.86
C VAL A 12 -7.15 13.35 -11.07
N PHE A 13 -8.10 12.81 -11.82
CA PHE A 13 -8.12 11.41 -12.21
C PHE A 13 -7.05 11.12 -13.25
N LEU A 14 -6.40 9.97 -13.12
CA LEU A 14 -5.45 9.49 -14.11
C LEU A 14 -6.19 8.83 -15.27
N THR A 15 -5.62 8.95 -16.47
CA THR A 15 -6.08 8.20 -17.65
C THR A 15 -5.53 6.78 -17.61
N GLU A 16 -6.13 5.84 -18.35
CA GLU A 16 -5.69 4.44 -18.35
C GLU A 16 -4.26 4.25 -18.87
N ASP A 17 -3.82 5.17 -19.73
CA ASP A 17 -2.50 5.26 -20.36
C ASP A 17 -1.52 6.15 -19.59
N ASP A 18 -1.87 6.63 -18.39
CA ASP A 18 -0.97 7.47 -17.59
C ASP A 18 0.37 6.73 -17.36
N PRO A 19 1.52 7.36 -17.65
CA PRO A 19 2.83 6.71 -17.63
C PRO A 19 3.27 6.25 -16.23
N VAL A 20 2.50 6.59 -15.19
CA VAL A 20 2.72 6.08 -13.84
C VAL A 20 2.40 4.58 -13.72
N PHE A 21 1.48 4.05 -14.53
CA PHE A 21 0.98 2.67 -14.36
C PHE A 21 1.97 1.60 -14.82
N PRO A 22 2.59 1.65 -16.02
CA PRO A 22 3.46 0.58 -16.50
C PRO A 22 4.55 0.11 -15.50
N PRO A 23 5.32 1.00 -14.83
CA PRO A 23 6.30 0.56 -13.84
C PRO A 23 5.66 -0.03 -12.58
N ILE A 24 4.48 0.44 -12.16
CA ILE A 24 3.74 -0.12 -11.02
C ILE A 24 3.21 -1.51 -11.37
N GLU A 25 2.63 -1.67 -12.57
CA GLU A 25 2.09 -2.93 -13.06
C GLU A 25 3.17 -3.99 -13.16
N SER A 26 4.30 -3.65 -13.79
CA SER A 26 5.45 -4.54 -13.90
C SER A 26 6.01 -4.93 -12.52
N PHE A 27 6.13 -3.98 -11.60
CA PHE A 27 6.76 -4.22 -10.30
C PHE A 27 5.90 -5.08 -9.36
N TYR A 28 4.59 -4.84 -9.28
CA TYR A 28 3.68 -5.59 -8.40
C TYR A 28 2.99 -6.76 -9.09
N ASP A 29 3.25 -6.96 -10.38
CA ASP A 29 2.50 -7.86 -11.25
C ASP A 29 0.99 -7.60 -11.08
N LEU A 30 0.56 -6.35 -11.28
CA LEU A 30 -0.83 -5.97 -11.08
C LEU A 30 -1.76 -6.74 -12.04
N SER A 31 -2.90 -7.16 -11.52
CA SER A 31 -3.95 -7.78 -12.33
C SER A 31 -4.42 -6.82 -13.43
N PRO A 32 -4.63 -7.32 -14.68
CA PRO A 32 -5.21 -6.53 -15.77
C PRO A 32 -6.58 -5.91 -15.43
N ASP A 33 -7.32 -6.51 -14.49
CA ASP A 33 -8.63 -6.02 -14.04
C ASP A 33 -8.55 -4.86 -13.04
N PHE A 34 -7.34 -4.37 -12.72
CA PHE A 34 -7.16 -3.23 -11.83
C PHE A 34 -7.80 -1.95 -12.43
N PRO A 35 -8.75 -1.29 -11.72
CA PRO A 35 -9.51 -0.19 -12.30
C PRO A 35 -8.73 1.13 -12.26
N LYS A 36 -7.77 1.31 -13.18
CA LYS A 36 -6.89 2.49 -13.31
C LYS A 36 -7.64 3.81 -13.33
N ILE A 37 -8.79 3.86 -13.99
CA ILE A 37 -9.63 5.07 -14.10
C ILE A 37 -10.10 5.61 -12.75
N ASN A 38 -10.10 4.77 -11.71
CA ASN A 38 -10.51 5.14 -10.36
C ASN A 38 -9.35 5.69 -9.51
N VAL A 39 -8.15 5.79 -10.09
CA VAL A 39 -6.98 6.35 -9.44
C VAL A 39 -6.91 7.84 -9.71
N LEU A 40 -6.58 8.59 -8.66
CA LEU A 40 -6.45 10.04 -8.70
C LEU A 40 -5.22 10.50 -7.93
N THR A 41 -4.70 11.65 -8.32
CA THR A 41 -3.59 12.34 -7.66
C THR A 41 -4.02 13.74 -7.24
N ARG A 42 -3.31 14.31 -6.28
CA ARG A 42 -3.50 15.69 -5.84
C ARG A 42 -2.31 16.56 -6.25
N THR A 43 -2.01 16.50 -7.54
CA THR A 43 -0.87 17.20 -8.16
C THR A 43 -1.26 17.43 -9.60
N HIS A 44 -1.45 18.69 -9.98
CA HIS A 44 -1.78 19.04 -11.37
C HIS A 44 -0.55 18.95 -12.26
N GLU A 45 0.59 19.48 -11.79
CA GLU A 45 1.85 19.54 -12.52
C GLU A 45 3.00 18.95 -11.71
N GLY A 46 3.92 18.27 -12.39
CA GLY A 46 5.12 17.70 -11.80
C GLY A 46 4.97 16.29 -11.23
N LYS A 47 5.85 15.94 -10.28
CA LYS A 47 5.94 14.57 -9.76
C LYS A 47 4.80 14.25 -8.80
N LYS A 48 3.92 13.33 -9.21
CA LYS A 48 2.83 12.78 -8.39
C LYS A 48 3.38 12.15 -7.11
N ARG A 49 3.12 12.73 -5.95
CA ARG A 49 3.64 12.25 -4.65
C ARG A 49 2.86 11.07 -4.09
N HIS A 50 1.55 11.11 -4.23
CA HIS A 50 0.62 10.12 -3.68
C HIS A 50 -0.44 9.78 -4.72
N LEU A 51 -0.80 8.51 -4.81
CA LEU A 51 -1.91 8.04 -5.61
C LEU A 51 -3.00 7.56 -4.66
N TYR A 52 -4.22 7.98 -4.93
CA TYR A 52 -5.41 7.64 -4.20
C TYR A 52 -6.32 6.79 -5.08
N MET A 53 -7.22 6.05 -4.46
CA MET A 53 -8.23 5.26 -5.15
C MET A 53 -9.60 5.59 -4.56
N VAL A 54 -10.61 5.67 -5.42
CA VAL A 54 -12.02 5.85 -5.05
C VAL A 54 -12.87 4.73 -5.67
N SER A 55 -14.13 4.61 -5.25
CA SER A 55 -15.08 3.79 -5.97
C SER A 55 -15.47 4.43 -7.31
N LYS A 56 -16.01 3.62 -8.22
CA LYS A 56 -16.55 4.07 -9.51
C LYS A 56 -17.65 5.13 -9.32
N GLU A 57 -18.50 4.93 -8.34
CA GLU A 57 -19.62 5.82 -8.02
C GLU A 57 -19.11 7.18 -7.55
N LEU A 58 -18.12 7.19 -6.65
CA LEU A 58 -17.53 8.43 -6.16
C LEU A 58 -16.76 9.17 -7.25
N ARG A 59 -16.06 8.45 -8.12
CA ARG A 59 -15.45 9.01 -9.34
C ARG A 59 -16.50 9.73 -10.19
N ASN A 60 -17.63 9.08 -10.46
CA ASN A 60 -18.70 9.67 -11.26
C ASN A 60 -19.29 10.91 -10.59
N VAL A 61 -19.53 10.89 -9.28
CA VAL A 61 -19.98 12.08 -8.54
C VAL A 61 -18.98 13.22 -8.67
N MET A 62 -17.68 12.96 -8.50
CA MET A 62 -16.64 13.98 -8.61
C MET A 62 -16.54 14.59 -10.01
N LEU A 63 -16.55 13.77 -11.06
CA LEU A 63 -16.44 14.25 -12.44
C LEU A 63 -17.65 15.08 -12.86
N ASN A 64 -18.87 14.68 -12.45
CA ASN A 64 -20.09 15.39 -12.81
C ASN A 64 -20.37 16.65 -11.97
N ASN A 65 -19.58 16.89 -10.91
CA ASN A 65 -19.78 18.02 -9.99
C ASN A 65 -18.52 18.86 -9.79
N SER A 66 -17.49 18.71 -10.63
CA SER A 66 -16.18 19.36 -10.47
C SER A 66 -16.26 20.90 -10.40
N GLU A 67 -17.24 21.52 -11.07
CA GLU A 67 -17.47 22.97 -11.04
C GLU A 67 -18.32 23.46 -9.84
N ARG A 68 -19.05 22.55 -9.19
CA ARG A 68 -20.04 22.85 -8.14
C ARG A 68 -19.61 22.41 -6.75
N MET A 69 -18.64 21.50 -6.66
CA MET A 69 -18.18 20.89 -5.41
C MET A 69 -16.67 21.01 -5.30
N LYS A 70 -16.21 21.49 -4.14
CA LYS A 70 -14.79 21.47 -3.79
C LYS A 70 -14.51 20.30 -2.86
N VAL A 71 -13.71 19.35 -3.33
CA VAL A 71 -13.29 18.18 -2.56
C VAL A 71 -12.00 18.51 -1.81
N ILE A 72 -12.05 18.43 -0.47
CA ILE A 72 -10.87 18.67 0.38
C ILE A 72 -10.08 17.37 0.54
N ASN A 73 -10.76 16.28 0.94
CA ASN A 73 -10.19 14.94 1.07
C ASN A 73 -11.11 13.94 0.36
N THR A 74 -10.54 12.94 -0.29
CA THR A 74 -11.29 11.85 -0.93
C THR A 74 -10.40 10.65 -1.17
N GLY A 75 -11.03 9.49 -1.33
CA GLY A 75 -10.36 8.24 -1.60
C GLY A 75 -9.45 7.77 -0.47
N VAL A 76 -8.73 6.71 -0.76
CA VAL A 76 -7.76 6.09 0.15
C VAL A 76 -6.41 6.09 -0.56
N LYS A 77 -5.32 6.51 0.11
CA LYS A 77 -3.98 6.47 -0.48
C LYS A 77 -3.57 5.02 -0.65
N VAL A 78 -3.28 4.66 -1.88
CA VAL A 78 -2.90 3.29 -2.26
C VAL A 78 -1.40 3.20 -2.56
N TRP A 79 -0.80 4.28 -3.04
CA TRP A 79 0.64 4.38 -3.27
C TRP A 79 1.25 5.69 -2.79
N SER A 80 2.50 5.62 -2.37
CA SER A 80 3.34 6.79 -2.07
C SER A 80 4.64 6.70 -2.84
N ARG A 81 5.08 7.82 -3.41
CA ARG A 81 6.38 7.89 -4.08
C ARG A 81 7.52 7.69 -3.08
N ASN A 82 8.53 6.92 -3.47
CA ASN A 82 9.79 6.72 -2.75
C ASN A 82 10.72 7.92 -2.94
N SER A 83 11.49 8.24 -1.90
CA SER A 83 12.51 9.29 -1.97
C SER A 83 13.63 8.92 -2.95
N ASP A 84 13.97 7.62 -3.01
CA ASP A 84 15.05 7.07 -3.83
C ASP A 84 14.60 6.79 -5.29
N GLY A 85 13.41 7.27 -5.67
CA GLY A 85 12.88 7.08 -7.01
C GLY A 85 12.79 5.61 -7.39
N GLU A 86 13.37 5.26 -8.54
CA GLU A 86 13.28 3.94 -9.17
C GLU A 86 14.46 3.01 -8.84
N GLU A 87 15.34 3.39 -7.90
CA GLU A 87 16.52 2.59 -7.52
C GLU A 87 16.17 1.13 -7.19
N PHE A 88 14.98 0.91 -6.61
CA PHE A 88 14.49 -0.42 -6.24
C PHE A 88 13.39 -0.93 -7.16
N GLY A 89 13.43 -0.56 -8.45
CA GLY A 89 12.56 -1.06 -9.51
C GLY A 89 11.23 -0.32 -9.68
N CYS A 90 10.73 0.39 -8.65
CA CYS A 90 9.52 1.19 -8.77
C CYS A 90 9.56 2.45 -7.90
N ALA A 91 9.16 3.57 -8.49
CA ALA A 91 9.06 4.84 -7.79
C ALA A 91 7.97 4.87 -6.72
N PHE A 92 7.05 3.91 -6.67
CA PHE A 92 5.91 3.90 -5.76
C PHE A 92 5.94 2.69 -4.84
N ARG A 93 5.89 2.94 -3.54
CA ARG A 93 5.62 1.93 -2.51
C ARG A 93 4.13 1.87 -2.17
N LEU A 94 3.69 0.71 -1.73
CA LEU A 94 2.33 0.51 -1.21
C LEU A 94 2.12 1.36 0.06
N ALA A 95 0.91 1.87 0.23
CA ALA A 95 0.49 2.57 1.44
C ALA A 95 -0.41 1.66 2.28
N GLN A 96 -0.12 1.55 3.57
CA GLN A 96 -0.86 0.66 4.49
C GLN A 96 -2.37 0.94 4.48
N GLU A 97 -2.79 2.20 4.46
CA GLU A 97 -4.22 2.57 4.51
C GLU A 97 -5.04 2.00 3.33
N GLY A 98 -4.40 1.76 2.18
CA GLY A 98 -5.05 1.27 0.97
C GLY A 98 -4.75 -0.19 0.64
N ILE A 99 -4.05 -0.92 1.50
CA ILE A 99 -3.58 -2.27 1.17
C ILE A 99 -4.74 -3.23 0.90
N TYR A 100 -5.80 -3.18 1.71
CA TYR A 100 -6.97 -4.04 1.53
C TYR A 100 -7.71 -3.76 0.21
N THR A 101 -7.63 -2.53 -0.31
CA THR A 101 -8.19 -2.16 -1.61
C THR A 101 -7.34 -2.68 -2.76
N LEU A 102 -6.01 -2.63 -2.64
CA LEU A 102 -5.08 -3.06 -3.69
C LEU A 102 -4.82 -4.56 -3.70
N PHE A 103 -4.85 -5.22 -2.54
CA PHE A 103 -4.38 -6.58 -2.35
C PHE A 103 -4.99 -7.59 -3.34
N PRO A 104 -6.29 -7.55 -3.68
CA PRO A 104 -6.87 -8.46 -4.68
C PRO A 104 -6.24 -8.36 -6.07
N TYR A 105 -5.56 -7.25 -6.38
CA TYR A 105 -4.93 -6.99 -7.66
C TYR A 105 -3.42 -7.22 -7.66
N ILE A 106 -2.78 -7.42 -6.51
CA ILE A 106 -1.32 -7.63 -6.42
C ILE A 106 -1.04 -9.13 -6.54
N ARG A 107 -0.21 -9.54 -7.51
CA ARG A 107 0.08 -10.96 -7.78
C ARG A 107 1.51 -11.38 -7.48
N SER A 108 2.41 -10.43 -7.25
CA SER A 108 3.81 -10.72 -6.88
C SER A 108 4.25 -9.98 -5.61
N ARG A 109 5.52 -10.18 -5.22
CA ARG A 109 6.17 -9.47 -4.09
C ARG A 109 5.45 -9.62 -2.75
N MET A 110 4.85 -10.79 -2.53
CA MET A 110 4.21 -11.19 -1.29
C MET A 110 5.08 -12.17 -0.51
N ILE A 111 5.15 -11.99 0.81
CA ILE A 111 5.76 -12.94 1.75
C ILE A 111 4.65 -13.41 2.68
N THR A 112 4.44 -14.72 2.75
CA THR A 112 3.60 -15.31 3.79
C THR A 112 4.38 -15.28 5.09
N VAL A 113 3.79 -14.72 6.14
CA VAL A 113 4.40 -14.56 7.47
C VAL A 113 3.56 -15.26 8.52
N SER A 114 4.19 -15.75 9.58
CA SER A 114 3.50 -16.29 10.74
C SER A 114 3.06 -15.21 11.73
N VAL A 115 2.36 -15.62 12.80
CA VAL A 115 2.01 -14.74 13.92
C VAL A 115 3.28 -14.21 14.60
N GLU A 116 4.30 -15.05 14.78
CA GLU A 116 5.55 -14.67 15.43
C GLU A 116 6.36 -13.69 14.58
N ASP A 117 6.39 -13.90 13.26
CA ASP A 117 6.96 -12.94 12.32
C ASP A 117 6.27 -11.57 12.42
N ILE A 118 4.93 -11.53 12.47
CA ILE A 118 4.19 -10.27 12.61
C ILE A 118 4.57 -9.56 13.92
N LYS A 119 4.66 -10.29 15.03
CA LYS A 119 5.08 -9.68 16.31
C LYS A 119 6.45 -9.03 16.19
N ILE A 120 7.42 -9.69 15.55
CA ILE A 120 8.76 -9.13 15.31
C ILE A 120 8.67 -7.89 14.42
N LEU A 121 7.93 -7.97 13.31
CA LEU A 121 7.76 -6.88 12.34
C LEU A 121 7.06 -5.64 12.94
N LEU A 122 6.17 -5.83 13.91
CA LEU A 122 5.44 -4.75 14.56
C LEU A 122 6.17 -4.17 15.77
N THR A 123 7.03 -4.95 16.44
CA THR A 123 7.77 -4.49 17.63
C THR A 123 9.16 -3.93 17.30
N GLN A 124 9.75 -4.33 16.18
CA GLN A 124 11.08 -3.89 15.74
C GLN A 124 10.98 -3.06 14.47
N GLU A 125 11.73 -1.96 14.39
CA GLU A 125 11.61 -1.04 13.25
C GLU A 125 12.23 -1.59 11.96
N ASN A 126 13.41 -2.22 12.04
CA ASN A 126 14.13 -2.80 10.90
C ASN A 126 14.76 -4.15 11.27
N PRO A 127 13.97 -5.18 11.62
CA PRO A 127 14.52 -6.50 11.92
C PRO A 127 15.36 -7.05 10.77
N TYR A 128 16.40 -7.82 11.10
CA TYR A 128 17.14 -8.60 10.11
C TYR A 128 16.26 -9.70 9.54
N LEU A 129 16.49 -10.06 8.27
CA LEU A 129 15.79 -11.17 7.62
C LEU A 129 15.92 -12.48 8.40
N SER A 130 17.05 -12.69 9.07
CA SER A 130 17.33 -13.87 9.90
C SER A 130 16.52 -13.94 11.20
N LYS A 131 15.79 -12.89 11.56
CA LYS A 131 14.85 -12.93 12.69
C LYS A 131 13.48 -13.49 12.30
N LEU A 132 13.17 -13.56 11.00
CA LEU A 132 11.96 -14.21 10.54
C LEU A 132 12.10 -15.73 10.66
N GLU A 133 10.97 -16.41 10.78
CA GLU A 133 10.90 -17.85 10.65
C GLU A 133 11.35 -18.33 9.26
N GLU A 134 11.74 -19.60 9.18
CA GLU A 134 12.47 -20.13 8.02
C GLU A 134 11.71 -19.94 6.70
N ASP A 135 10.40 -20.17 6.66
CA ASP A 135 9.61 -20.02 5.43
C ASP A 135 9.59 -18.56 4.94
N ALA A 136 9.26 -17.61 5.81
CA ALA A 136 9.24 -16.18 5.48
C ALA A 136 10.65 -15.67 5.12
N HIS A 137 11.68 -16.13 5.82
CA HIS A 137 13.08 -15.81 5.53
C HIS A 137 13.52 -16.30 4.14
N GLN A 138 13.15 -17.53 3.77
CA GLN A 138 13.47 -18.08 2.45
C GLN A 138 12.71 -17.38 1.32
N GLN A 139 11.44 -17.01 1.53
CA GLN A 139 10.69 -16.18 0.60
C GLN A 139 11.34 -14.80 0.43
N ALA A 140 11.74 -14.15 1.52
CA ALA A 140 12.38 -12.84 1.50
C ALA A 140 13.72 -12.82 0.74
N LYS A 141 14.48 -13.92 0.76
CA LYS A 141 15.73 -14.07 0.00
C LYS A 141 15.50 -14.10 -1.51
N LYS A 142 14.38 -14.68 -1.96
CA LYS A 142 14.01 -14.82 -3.38
C LYS A 142 13.43 -13.54 -3.98
N ILE A 143 12.93 -12.63 -3.14
CA ILE A 143 12.33 -11.36 -3.57
C ILE A 143 13.40 -10.27 -3.60
N GLY A 144 13.44 -9.48 -4.68
CA GLY A 144 14.32 -8.33 -4.80
C GLY A 144 14.00 -7.21 -3.80
N MET A 145 14.93 -6.28 -3.59
CA MET A 145 14.70 -5.14 -2.69
C MET A 145 13.49 -4.29 -3.12
N GLY A 146 12.88 -3.59 -2.16
CA GLY A 146 11.78 -2.66 -2.40
C GLY A 146 10.49 -3.01 -1.68
N SER A 147 9.38 -2.38 -2.08
CA SER A 147 8.06 -2.56 -1.46
C SER A 147 7.57 -4.00 -1.62
N ILE A 148 6.94 -4.52 -0.57
CA ILE A 148 6.38 -5.88 -0.51
C ILE A 148 5.05 -5.88 0.26
N VAL A 149 4.31 -6.98 0.15
CA VAL A 149 3.19 -7.30 1.04
C VAL A 149 3.58 -8.44 1.96
N LEU A 150 3.38 -8.25 3.26
CA LEU A 150 3.51 -9.26 4.29
C LEU A 150 2.10 -9.76 4.59
N LYS A 151 1.79 -10.99 4.22
CA LYS A 151 0.44 -11.57 4.34
C LYS A 151 0.42 -12.68 5.37
N TYR A 152 -0.54 -12.62 6.27
CA TYR A 152 -0.87 -13.70 7.18
C TYR A 152 -2.23 -14.28 6.82
N ARG A 153 -2.33 -15.60 6.90
CA ARG A 153 -3.58 -16.33 6.77
C ARG A 153 -3.85 -17.07 8.07
N PRO A 154 -5.09 -17.05 8.58
CA PRO A 154 -5.45 -17.78 9.80
C PRO A 154 -5.08 -19.25 9.71
N ASP A 155 -4.45 -19.74 10.77
CA ASP A 155 -4.22 -21.16 10.96
C ASP A 155 -5.43 -21.78 11.64
N LYS A 156 -6.15 -22.65 10.90
CA LYS A 156 -7.34 -23.34 11.41
C LYS A 156 -7.04 -24.27 12.59
N SER A 157 -5.78 -24.66 12.79
CA SER A 157 -5.36 -25.49 13.91
C SER A 157 -5.07 -24.70 15.19
N ASN A 158 -4.96 -23.37 15.09
CA ASN A 158 -4.71 -22.48 16.23
C ASN A 158 -5.92 -21.55 16.45
N PRO A 159 -6.92 -21.98 17.24
CA PRO A 159 -8.13 -21.18 17.49
C PRO A 159 -7.86 -19.92 18.33
N ASP A 160 -6.77 -19.91 19.12
CA ASP A 160 -6.39 -18.78 19.98
C ASP A 160 -5.64 -17.68 19.20
N GLY A 161 -5.19 -17.97 17.98
CA GLY A 161 -4.56 -17.01 17.08
C GLY A 161 -5.56 -16.10 16.34
N PRO A 162 -5.07 -15.10 15.58
CA PRO A 162 -5.94 -14.24 14.78
C PRO A 162 -6.71 -15.05 13.73
N GLN A 163 -8.04 -15.00 13.81
CA GLN A 163 -8.93 -15.72 12.89
C GLN A 163 -9.26 -14.93 11.61
N CYS A 164 -8.64 -13.77 11.41
CA CYS A 164 -8.78 -12.97 10.20
C CYS A 164 -7.43 -12.83 9.48
N PRO A 165 -7.43 -12.73 8.14
CA PRO A 165 -6.23 -12.38 7.43
C PRO A 165 -5.68 -11.00 7.80
N ILE A 166 -4.37 -10.85 7.71
CA ILE A 166 -3.67 -9.59 7.96
C ILE A 166 -2.75 -9.31 6.77
N GLU A 167 -2.83 -8.09 6.24
CA GLU A 167 -2.02 -7.62 5.12
C GLU A 167 -1.27 -6.36 5.55
N LEU A 168 0.05 -6.47 5.64
CA LEU A 168 0.92 -5.34 5.99
C LEU A 168 1.78 -4.94 4.79
N CYS A 169 1.79 -3.66 4.46
CA CYS A 169 2.77 -3.08 3.57
C CYS A 169 4.14 -3.14 4.24
N GLY A 170 5.16 -3.58 3.50
CA GLY A 170 6.52 -3.64 4.01
C GLY A 170 7.56 -3.22 3.00
N TRP A 171 8.80 -3.19 3.46
CA TRP A 171 9.98 -2.95 2.67
C TRP A 171 11.00 -4.04 2.90
N ARG A 172 11.44 -4.68 1.82
CA ARG A 172 12.52 -5.66 1.83
C ARG A 172 13.82 -4.94 1.51
N GLY A 173 14.69 -4.82 2.50
CA GLY A 173 16.05 -4.28 2.35
C GLY A 173 17.05 -5.34 1.88
N LYS A 174 18.35 -5.04 1.96
CA LYS A 174 19.40 -6.00 1.58
C LYS A 174 19.48 -7.15 2.59
N THR A 175 19.49 -6.81 3.88
CA THR A 175 19.60 -7.74 5.02
C THR A 175 18.50 -7.55 6.05
N SER A 176 17.62 -6.57 5.85
CA SER A 176 16.54 -6.20 6.76
C SER A 176 15.18 -6.26 6.08
N ILE A 177 14.14 -6.25 6.89
CA ILE A 177 12.75 -6.14 6.48
C ILE A 177 12.04 -5.22 7.44
N ARG A 178 11.09 -4.43 6.94
CA ARG A 178 10.36 -3.45 7.76
C ARG A 178 8.89 -3.46 7.41
N ALA A 179 8.03 -3.40 8.41
CA ALA A 179 6.61 -3.12 8.24
C ALA A 179 6.36 -1.60 8.22
N PHE A 180 5.59 -1.12 7.24
CA PHE A 180 5.17 0.27 7.10
C PHE A 180 3.77 0.51 7.66
N VAL A 181 3.58 0.07 8.91
CA VAL A 181 2.31 0.21 9.62
C VAL A 181 2.32 1.49 10.48
N PRO A 182 1.29 2.36 10.35
CA PRO A 182 1.13 3.54 11.21
C PRO A 182 1.08 3.18 12.69
N ARG A 183 1.52 4.10 13.56
CA ARG A 183 1.63 3.87 15.01
C ARG A 183 0.33 3.34 15.63
N ASN A 184 -0.82 3.93 15.28
CA ASN A 184 -2.10 3.54 15.87
C ASN A 184 -2.58 2.17 15.38
N GLU A 185 -2.40 1.88 14.08
CA GLU A 185 -2.70 0.55 13.52
C GLU A 185 -1.79 -0.53 14.11
N ARG A 186 -0.51 -0.21 14.33
CA ARG A 186 0.44 -1.14 14.96
C ARG A 186 -0.04 -1.59 16.33
N PHE A 187 -0.53 -0.68 17.18
CA PHE A 187 -1.09 -1.05 18.48
C PHE A 187 -2.34 -1.91 18.34
N HIS A 188 -3.19 -1.64 17.35
CA HIS A 188 -4.36 -2.46 17.06
C HIS A 188 -3.97 -3.90 16.71
N TYR A 189 -3.03 -4.09 15.77
CA TYR A 189 -2.56 -5.42 15.39
C TYR A 189 -1.87 -6.14 16.56
N LEU A 190 -1.00 -5.46 17.33
CA LEU A 190 -0.35 -6.08 18.50
C LEU A 190 -1.38 -6.58 19.52
N ARG A 191 -2.42 -5.77 19.79
CA ARG A 191 -3.51 -6.17 20.69
C ARG A 191 -4.30 -7.36 20.16
N MET A 192 -4.55 -7.43 18.84
CA MET A 192 -5.18 -8.60 18.22
C MET A 192 -4.33 -9.86 18.35
N LEU A 193 -3.00 -9.72 18.44
CA LEU A 193 -2.04 -10.82 18.60
C LEU A 193 -1.80 -11.19 20.06
N GLY A 194 -2.53 -10.58 21.01
CA GLY A 194 -2.35 -10.81 22.45
C GLY A 194 -1.04 -10.25 23.01
N VAL A 195 -0.42 -9.28 22.32
CA VAL A 195 0.78 -8.58 22.78
C VAL A 195 0.35 -7.25 23.40
N GLU A 196 0.54 -7.11 24.72
CA GLU A 196 0.31 -5.87 25.47
C GLU A 196 1.44 -4.85 25.31
#